data_AF-A0A8T3XZ14-F1
#
_entry.id   AF-A0A8T3XZ14-F1
#
_cell.length_a   1.000
_cell.length_b   1.000
_cell.length_c   1.000
_cell.angle_alpha   90.00
_cell.angle_beta   90.00
_cell.angle_gamma   90.00
#
_symmetry.space_group_name_H-M   'P 1'
#
loop_
_entity.id
_entity.type
_entity.pdbx_description
1 polymer ?
#
loop_
_entity_poly.entity_id
_entity_poly.type
_entity_poly.pdbx_seq_one_letter_code
_entity_poly.pdbx_strand_id
1 'polypeptide(L)'
;MGVLEQISQMRNQGMDDENIVRNLQERGVSPKAINDALNQAEIKKAVSDEEFEAPGPSQQRQYVPRTQEMENQNYQPQEEQPQQEYYSPQQGYADYSQEGGFDTSTIMEVAEQVFAEKMQKFQKQIKDVADFKELANSKMDSLSERMKRIENLIDKMQVEILEKVGSYGKGIENIQKELGMMQDSFGKVINPLADRTSSKMQRQSYSQENLHSGEDAMTELEKIANEKPQKAKKVKKISKR
;
A
#
# COMPACT_ATOMS: atom_id res chain seq x y z
N MET A 1 28.78 -21.23 22.90
CA MET A 1 27.78 -20.48 22.11
C MET A 1 26.47 -21.21 22.22
N GLY A 2 25.41 -20.52 22.68
CA GLY A 2 24.07 -21.13 22.80
C GLY A 2 23.44 -21.41 21.44
N VAL A 3 22.42 -22.28 21.40
CA VAL A 3 21.69 -22.63 20.16
C VAL A 3 21.04 -21.39 19.53
N LEU A 4 20.44 -20.53 20.36
CA LEU A 4 19.83 -19.26 19.93
C LEU A 4 20.81 -18.36 19.17
N GLU A 5 22.04 -18.27 19.66
CA GLU A 5 23.08 -17.41 19.07
C GLU A 5 23.56 -17.96 17.73
N GLN A 6 23.68 -19.29 17.62
CA GLN A 6 24.01 -19.96 16.35
C GLN A 6 22.90 -19.76 15.30
N ILE A 7 21.63 -19.88 15.70
CA ILE A 7 20.49 -19.63 14.80
C ILE A 7 20.51 -18.18 14.30
N SER A 8 20.69 -17.22 15.20
CA SER A 8 20.78 -15.80 14.84
C SER A 8 21.93 -15.54 13.87
N GLN A 9 23.08 -16.18 14.08
CA GLN A 9 24.24 -16.06 13.19
C GLN A 9 23.98 -16.66 11.80
N MET A 10 23.42 -17.87 11.71
CA MET A 10 23.11 -18.51 10.42
C MET A 10 22.03 -17.74 9.64
N ARG A 11 21.03 -17.19 10.34
CA ARG A 11 20.00 -16.35 9.74
C ARG A 11 20.58 -15.04 9.20
N ASN A 12 21.53 -14.43 9.92
CA ASN A 12 22.26 -13.25 9.43
C ASN A 12 23.17 -13.56 8.22
N GLN A 13 23.52 -14.84 7.99
CA GLN A 13 24.21 -15.31 6.78
C GLN A 13 23.24 -15.61 5.62
N GLY A 14 21.92 -15.44 5.82
CA GLY A 14 20.90 -15.68 4.80
C GLY A 14 20.51 -17.15 4.62
N MET A 15 20.79 -18.03 5.59
CA MET A 15 20.30 -19.41 5.54
C MET A 15 18.80 -19.48 5.89
N ASP A 16 18.05 -20.26 5.12
CA ASP A 16 16.67 -20.62 5.43
C ASP A 16 16.57 -21.50 6.67
N ASP A 17 15.45 -21.39 7.41
CA ASP A 17 15.23 -22.09 8.67
C ASP A 17 15.33 -23.64 8.52
N GLU A 18 14.95 -24.20 7.38
CA GLU A 18 15.11 -25.65 7.10
C GLU A 18 16.59 -26.07 7.07
N ASN A 19 17.45 -25.24 6.46
CA ASN A 19 18.87 -25.50 6.38
C ASN A 19 19.54 -25.34 7.76
N ILE A 20 19.07 -24.39 8.56
CA ILE A 20 19.51 -24.19 9.94
C ILE A 20 19.18 -25.41 10.81
N VAL A 21 17.97 -25.96 10.67
CA VAL A 21 17.54 -27.17 11.40
C VAL A 21 18.45 -28.35 11.07
N ARG A 22 18.73 -28.61 9.79
CA ARG A 22 19.63 -29.70 9.37
C ARG A 22 21.05 -29.52 9.92
N ASN A 23 21.61 -28.31 9.80
CA ASN A 23 22.96 -28.02 10.28
C ASN A 23 23.09 -28.21 11.81
N LEU A 24 22.07 -27.83 12.58
CA LEU A 24 22.06 -28.00 14.04
C LEU A 24 21.83 -29.45 14.45
N GLN A 25 21.02 -30.21 13.72
CA GLN A 25 20.83 -31.64 13.95
C GLN A 25 22.12 -32.43 13.69
N GLU A 26 22.86 -32.11 12.62
CA GLU A 26 24.18 -32.71 12.33
C GLU A 26 25.20 -32.45 13.45
N ARG A 27 25.05 -31.33 14.16
CA ARG A 27 25.87 -30.95 15.32
C ARG A 27 25.37 -31.55 16.64
N GLY A 28 24.36 -32.42 16.58
CA GLY A 28 23.81 -33.15 17.73
C GLY A 28 22.86 -32.34 18.60
N VAL A 29 22.34 -31.21 18.12
CA VAL A 29 21.37 -30.41 18.87
C VAL A 29 19.98 -31.06 18.81
N SER A 30 19.33 -31.20 19.96
CA SER A 30 17.98 -31.78 20.05
C SER A 30 16.95 -30.97 19.24
N PRO A 31 16.02 -31.62 18.51
CA PRO A 31 14.95 -30.94 17.77
C PRO A 31 14.13 -29.97 18.64
N LYS A 32 13.91 -30.32 19.93
CA LYS A 32 13.18 -29.46 20.87
C LYS A 32 13.93 -28.15 21.15
N ALA A 33 15.25 -28.22 21.34
CA ALA A 33 16.08 -27.05 21.59
C ALA A 33 16.19 -26.15 20.34
N ILE A 34 16.19 -26.74 19.15
CA ILE A 34 16.17 -26.00 17.88
C ILE A 34 14.86 -25.21 17.74
N ASN A 35 13.71 -25.87 17.97
CA ASN A 35 12.39 -25.23 17.84
C ASN A 35 12.20 -24.10 18.87
N ASP A 36 12.54 -24.35 20.14
CA ASP A 36 12.49 -23.32 21.19
C ASP A 36 13.36 -22.11 20.83
N ALA A 37 14.58 -22.34 20.36
CA ALA A 37 15.49 -21.27 19.97
C ALA A 37 15.07 -20.54 18.67
N LEU A 38 14.43 -21.21 17.71
CA LEU A 38 13.83 -20.57 16.53
C LEU A 38 12.70 -19.62 16.90
N ASN A 39 11.78 -20.07 17.77
CA ASN A 39 10.67 -19.24 18.27
C ASN A 39 11.20 -18.04 19.05
N GLN A 40 12.20 -18.24 19.91
CA GLN A 40 12.84 -17.15 20.65
C GLN A 40 13.54 -16.15 19.72
N ALA A 41 14.18 -16.62 18.64
CA ALA A 41 14.82 -15.76 17.66
C ALA A 41 13.80 -14.92 16.86
N GLU A 42 12.65 -15.51 16.51
CA GLU A 42 11.55 -14.80 15.82
C GLU A 42 10.93 -13.71 16.70
N ILE A 43 10.66 -14.03 17.97
CA ILE A 43 10.16 -13.05 18.95
C ILE A 43 11.17 -11.91 19.13
N LYS A 44 12.46 -12.25 19.27
CA LYS A 44 13.51 -11.24 19.44
C LYS A 44 13.59 -10.31 18.23
N LYS A 45 13.44 -10.83 17.00
CA LYS A 45 13.39 -10.01 15.78
C LYS A 45 12.18 -9.07 15.79
N ALA A 46 11.00 -9.59 16.08
CA ALA A 46 9.77 -8.78 16.14
C ALA A 46 9.85 -7.67 17.20
N VAL A 47 10.51 -7.92 18.33
CA VAL A 47 10.72 -6.93 19.39
C VAL A 47 11.81 -5.92 19.04
N SER A 48 12.84 -6.31 18.27
CA SER A 48 13.93 -5.41 17.86
C SER A 48 13.55 -4.49 16.69
N ASP A 49 12.60 -4.88 15.85
CA ASP A 49 12.09 -4.03 14.75
C ASP A 49 11.10 -2.94 15.24
N GLU A 50 10.69 -2.97 16.51
CA GLU A 50 9.89 -1.92 17.16
C GLU A 50 10.78 -0.85 17.84
N GLU A 51 11.62 -0.16 17.07
CA GLU A 51 12.21 1.13 17.48
C GLU A 51 11.22 2.29 17.20
N PHE A 52 10.57 2.73 18.28
CA PHE A 52 10.14 4.10 18.57
C PHE A 52 9.19 4.85 17.59
N GLU A 53 7.88 4.61 17.75
CA GLU A 53 6.89 5.70 17.83
C GLU A 53 6.03 5.51 19.10
N ALA A 54 6.04 6.51 19.99
CA ALA A 54 5.35 6.52 21.27
C ALA A 54 3.86 6.96 21.14
N PRO A 55 3.06 6.98 22.22
CA PRO A 55 2.35 5.86 22.82
C PRO A 55 0.82 6.02 22.75
N GLY A 56 0.08 4.94 22.46
CA GLY A 56 -1.38 4.86 22.59
C GLY A 56 -1.79 3.93 23.75
N PRO A 57 -2.87 4.23 24.51
CA PRO A 57 -3.13 3.58 25.78
C PRO A 57 -3.63 2.14 25.61
N SER A 58 -2.88 1.23 26.25
CA SER A 58 -3.34 0.03 26.94
C SER A 58 -4.51 -0.77 26.33
N GLN A 59 -4.19 -1.91 25.72
CA GLN A 59 -5.05 -3.10 25.79
C GLN A 59 -4.23 -4.27 26.35
N GLN A 60 -4.57 -4.68 27.57
CA GLN A 60 -4.10 -5.91 28.19
C GLN A 60 -4.44 -7.09 27.26
N ARG A 61 -3.43 -7.63 26.57
CA ARG A 61 -3.55 -8.94 25.94
C ARG A 61 -3.19 -10.00 26.98
N GLN A 62 -4.22 -10.64 27.49
CA GLN A 62 -4.16 -11.84 28.30
C GLN A 62 -3.55 -12.98 27.47
N TYR A 63 -2.32 -13.35 27.81
CA TYR A 63 -1.58 -14.45 27.19
C TYR A 63 -2.19 -15.78 27.66
N VAL A 64 -2.80 -16.54 26.74
CA VAL A 64 -3.16 -17.94 26.95
C VAL A 64 -2.06 -18.82 26.36
N PRO A 65 -1.46 -19.76 27.13
CA PRO A 65 -0.47 -20.68 26.60
C PRO A 65 -1.16 -21.61 25.61
N ARG A 66 -0.70 -21.60 24.36
CA ARG A 66 -1.14 -22.55 23.33
C ARG A 66 -0.30 -23.82 23.47
N THR A 67 -0.85 -24.82 24.14
CA THR A 67 -0.31 -26.19 24.13
C THR A 67 -0.43 -26.72 22.70
N GLN A 68 0.67 -26.67 21.94
CA GLN A 68 0.78 -27.41 20.68
C GLN A 68 1.12 -28.85 21.03
N GLU A 69 0.09 -29.71 21.01
CA GLU A 69 0.28 -31.16 20.93
C GLU A 69 0.96 -31.47 19.59
N MET A 70 2.17 -32.02 19.70
CA MET A 70 2.97 -32.49 18.58
C MET A 70 2.25 -33.63 17.87
N GLU A 71 1.81 -33.34 16.65
CA GLU A 71 1.36 -34.33 15.68
C GLU A 71 2.58 -35.16 15.24
N ASN A 72 2.55 -36.43 15.61
CA ASN A 72 3.59 -37.41 15.30
C ASN A 72 3.47 -37.80 13.82
N GLN A 73 4.29 -37.19 12.96
CA GLN A 73 4.42 -37.56 11.55
C GLN A 73 5.06 -38.95 11.45
N ASN A 74 4.21 -39.98 11.40
CA ASN A 74 4.59 -41.33 11.00
C ASN A 74 4.50 -41.43 9.47
N TYR A 75 5.65 -41.38 8.80
CA TYR A 75 5.75 -41.73 7.38
C TYR A 75 5.65 -43.26 7.25
N GLN A 76 4.57 -43.76 6.64
CA GLN A 76 4.52 -45.10 6.06
C GLN A 76 3.99 -45.00 4.61
N PRO A 77 4.69 -45.57 3.62
CA PRO A 77 4.27 -45.50 2.23
C PRO A 77 3.25 -46.60 1.86
N GLN A 78 2.13 -46.12 1.32
CA GLN A 78 1.41 -46.57 0.10
C GLN A 78 1.02 -48.06 -0.05
N GLU A 79 -0.28 -48.33 0.16
CA GLU A 79 -1.00 -49.51 -0.34
C GLU A 79 -1.29 -49.38 -1.85
N GLU A 80 -0.97 -50.44 -2.59
CA GLU A 80 -1.57 -50.77 -3.88
C GLU A 80 -2.49 -51.98 -3.68
N GLN A 81 -3.80 -51.76 -3.78
CA GLN A 81 -4.76 -52.76 -4.25
C GLN A 81 -5.52 -52.15 -5.41
N PRO A 82 -5.71 -52.90 -6.49
CA PRO A 82 -7.04 -53.52 -6.62
C PRO A 82 -6.98 -54.91 -7.27
N GLN A 83 -7.85 -55.82 -6.82
CA GLN A 83 -9.04 -56.22 -7.57
C GLN A 83 -9.76 -57.39 -6.90
N GLN A 84 -11.09 -57.26 -6.91
CA GLN A 84 -12.07 -58.26 -6.55
C GLN A 84 -11.91 -59.50 -7.42
N GLU A 85 -11.98 -60.69 -6.82
CA GLU A 85 -12.53 -61.84 -7.55
C GLU A 85 -13.34 -62.73 -6.62
N TYR A 86 -14.64 -62.71 -6.92
CA TYR A 86 -15.69 -63.62 -6.52
C TYR A 86 -15.30 -65.05 -6.96
N TYR A 87 -15.45 -66.09 -6.12
CA TYR A 87 -16.15 -67.35 -6.48
C TYR A 87 -16.16 -68.42 -5.36
N SER A 88 -17.38 -68.88 -5.09
CA SER A 88 -17.89 -70.20 -4.68
C SER A 88 -17.60 -70.85 -3.31
N PRO A 89 -18.64 -71.50 -2.71
CA PRO A 89 -18.54 -72.27 -1.48
C PRO A 89 -18.18 -73.73 -1.78
N GLN A 90 -17.26 -74.32 -1.01
CA GLN A 90 -17.08 -75.76 -0.99
C GLN A 90 -16.92 -76.26 0.44
N GLN A 91 -17.93 -77.02 0.86
CA GLN A 91 -17.92 -77.93 2.00
C GLN A 91 -16.70 -78.83 1.95
N GLY A 92 -16.07 -79.06 3.10
CA GLY A 92 -15.28 -80.26 3.32
C GLY A 92 -14.08 -80.04 4.22
N TYR A 93 -14.18 -80.61 5.43
CA TYR A 93 -13.07 -81.13 6.24
C TYR A 93 -11.95 -80.18 6.63
N ALA A 94 -11.91 -79.82 7.91
CA ALA A 94 -10.85 -80.28 8.81
C ALA A 94 -11.23 -79.99 10.26
N ASP A 95 -11.73 -81.02 10.92
CA ASP A 95 -11.67 -81.19 12.36
C ASP A 95 -10.18 -81.23 12.76
N TYR A 96 -9.65 -80.10 13.19
CA TYR A 96 -8.40 -80.03 13.95
C TYR A 96 -8.75 -79.68 15.39
N SER A 97 -9.02 -80.72 16.16
CA SER A 97 -8.71 -80.78 17.57
C SER A 97 -7.23 -80.41 17.77
N GLN A 98 -6.96 -79.17 18.18
CA GLN A 98 -5.68 -78.81 18.77
C GLN A 98 -5.94 -77.94 20.01
N GLU A 99 -6.25 -78.66 21.08
CA GLU A 99 -5.76 -78.47 22.45
C GLU A 99 -4.72 -77.35 22.57
N GLY A 100 -5.17 -76.21 23.10
CA GLY A 100 -4.46 -74.92 23.09
C GLY A 100 -5.34 -73.71 22.76
N GLY A 101 -6.68 -73.90 22.77
CA GLY A 101 -7.65 -72.87 22.45
C GLY A 101 -7.63 -71.72 23.47
N PHE A 102 -7.12 -70.57 23.06
CA PHE A 102 -7.66 -69.32 23.57
C PHE A 102 -9.15 -69.33 23.22
N ASP A 103 -10.00 -69.38 24.24
CA ASP A 103 -11.46 -69.33 24.06
C ASP A 103 -11.81 -68.19 23.11
N THR A 104 -12.53 -68.51 22.03
CA THR A 104 -13.01 -67.52 21.06
C THR A 104 -13.84 -66.44 21.76
N SER A 105 -14.50 -66.81 22.86
CA SER A 105 -15.18 -65.92 23.80
C SER A 105 -14.25 -64.86 24.42
N THR A 106 -13.03 -65.23 24.80
CA THR A 106 -12.03 -64.29 25.35
C THR A 106 -11.50 -63.35 24.28
N ILE A 107 -11.30 -63.85 23.05
CA ILE A 107 -10.90 -63.00 21.92
C ILE A 107 -12.02 -62.02 21.57
N MET A 108 -13.28 -62.47 21.63
CA MET A 108 -14.45 -61.63 21.39
C MET A 108 -14.61 -60.56 22.48
N GLU A 109 -14.42 -60.90 23.75
CA GLU A 109 -14.45 -59.94 24.87
C GLU A 109 -13.37 -58.86 24.72
N VAL A 110 -12.14 -59.24 24.38
CA VAL A 110 -11.05 -58.29 24.13
C VAL A 110 -11.36 -57.41 22.91
N ALA A 111 -11.92 -57.98 21.85
CA ALA A 111 -12.30 -57.21 20.66
C ALA A 111 -13.43 -56.21 20.95
N GLU A 112 -14.44 -56.60 21.72
CA GLU A 112 -15.53 -55.71 22.15
C GLU A 112 -15.01 -54.58 23.03
N GLN A 113 -14.12 -54.87 23.99
CA GLN A 113 -13.52 -53.85 24.84
C GLN A 113 -12.68 -52.86 24.02
N VAL A 114 -11.81 -53.36 23.14
CA VAL A 114 -10.98 -52.50 22.28
C VAL A 114 -11.86 -51.66 21.34
N PHE A 115 -12.93 -52.24 20.79
CA PHE A 115 -13.87 -51.52 19.94
C PHE A 115 -14.59 -50.42 20.73
N ALA A 116 -15.10 -50.71 21.94
CA ALA A 116 -15.77 -49.73 22.78
C ALA A 116 -14.83 -48.58 23.16
N GLU A 117 -13.58 -48.87 23.54
CA GLU A 117 -12.57 -47.85 23.85
C GLU A 117 -12.24 -46.97 22.63
N LYS A 118 -12.10 -47.57 21.45
CA LYS A 118 -11.84 -46.82 20.21
C LYS A 118 -13.06 -45.99 19.78
N MET A 119 -14.26 -46.53 19.93
CA MET A 119 -15.51 -45.83 19.64
C MET A 119 -15.70 -44.63 20.58
N GLN A 120 -15.40 -44.77 21.87
CA GLN A 120 -15.43 -43.65 22.82
C GLN A 120 -14.42 -42.56 22.46
N LYS A 121 -13.19 -42.93 22.06
CA LYS A 121 -12.19 -41.96 21.57
C LYS A 121 -12.67 -41.24 20.31
N PHE A 122 -13.29 -41.96 19.38
CA PHE A 122 -13.85 -41.38 18.17
C PHE A 122 -15.01 -40.42 18.45
N GLN A 123 -15.92 -40.78 19.36
CA GLN A 123 -17.00 -39.89 19.82
C GLN A 123 -16.45 -38.61 20.44
N LYS A 124 -15.38 -38.72 21.25
CA LYS A 124 -14.71 -37.54 21.82
C LYS A 124 -14.13 -36.64 20.74
N GLN A 125 -13.43 -37.20 19.76
CA GLN A 125 -12.89 -36.43 18.63
C GLN A 125 -13.97 -35.73 17.82
N ILE A 126 -15.11 -36.39 17.56
CA ILE A 126 -16.25 -35.76 16.87
C ILE A 126 -16.77 -34.57 17.68
N LYS A 127 -16.85 -34.69 19.01
CA LYS A 127 -17.26 -33.60 19.88
C LYS A 127 -16.28 -32.44 19.84
N ASP A 128 -14.98 -32.72 19.92
CA ASP A 128 -13.94 -31.68 19.84
C ASP A 128 -13.99 -30.94 18.48
N VAL A 129 -14.30 -31.64 17.38
CA VAL A 129 -14.51 -31.04 16.05
C VAL A 129 -15.78 -30.18 16.00
N ALA A 130 -16.86 -30.61 16.66
CA ALA A 130 -18.09 -29.83 16.76
C ALA A 130 -17.85 -28.52 17.53
N ASP A 131 -17.18 -28.60 18.69
CA ASP A 131 -16.82 -27.44 19.50
C ASP A 131 -15.88 -26.49 18.74
N PHE A 132 -14.92 -27.05 17.98
CA PHE A 132 -14.07 -26.27 17.09
C PHE A 132 -14.86 -25.55 16.00
N LYS A 133 -15.85 -26.21 15.38
CA LYS A 133 -16.72 -25.62 14.37
C LYS A 133 -17.50 -24.44 14.94
N GLU A 134 -18.05 -24.57 16.14
CA GLU A 134 -18.77 -23.48 16.81
C GLU A 134 -17.84 -22.29 17.11
N LEU A 135 -16.65 -22.55 17.66
CA LEU A 135 -15.65 -21.51 17.92
C LEU A 135 -15.17 -20.82 16.63
N ALA A 136 -14.94 -21.60 15.57
CA ALA A 136 -14.53 -21.09 14.27
C ALA A 136 -15.62 -20.20 13.64
N ASN A 137 -16.89 -20.64 13.69
CA ASN A 137 -18.03 -19.85 13.23
C ASN A 137 -18.13 -18.52 13.98
N SER A 138 -18.06 -18.54 15.31
CA SER A 138 -18.12 -17.32 16.13
C SER A 138 -16.98 -16.34 15.80
N LYS A 139 -15.75 -16.86 15.60
CA LYS A 139 -14.62 -16.03 15.17
C LYS A 139 -14.82 -15.47 13.76
N MET A 140 -15.37 -16.25 12.84
CA MET A 140 -15.63 -15.84 11.47
C MET A 140 -16.72 -14.76 11.40
N ASP A 141 -17.76 -14.86 12.22
CA ASP A 141 -18.79 -13.84 12.36
C ASP A 141 -18.21 -12.53 12.90
N SER A 142 -17.38 -12.60 13.94
CA SER A 142 -16.68 -11.42 14.48
C SER A 142 -15.76 -10.76 13.44
N LEU A 143 -15.04 -11.56 12.65
CA LEU A 143 -14.22 -11.04 11.55
C LEU A 143 -15.09 -10.39 10.46
N SER A 144 -16.24 -10.98 10.11
CA SER A 144 -17.19 -10.41 9.15
C SER A 144 -17.70 -9.04 9.62
N GLU A 145 -18.08 -8.91 10.88
CA GLU A 145 -18.50 -7.63 11.44
C GLU A 145 -17.39 -6.59 11.41
N ARG A 146 -16.17 -6.96 11.78
CA ARG A 146 -15.02 -6.05 11.74
C ARG A 146 -14.72 -5.60 10.31
N MET A 147 -14.80 -6.50 9.33
CA MET A 147 -14.65 -6.18 7.92
C MET A 147 -15.71 -5.20 7.43
N LYS A 148 -16.99 -5.39 7.79
CA LYS A 148 -18.06 -4.42 7.47
C LYS A 148 -17.80 -3.05 8.08
N ARG A 149 -17.27 -2.98 9.30
CA ARG A 149 -16.89 -1.70 9.92
C ARG A 149 -15.73 -1.03 9.17
N ILE A 150 -14.73 -1.81 8.74
CA ILE A 150 -13.60 -1.31 7.95
C ILE A 150 -14.09 -0.78 6.59
N GLU A 151 -14.97 -1.52 5.92
CA GLU A 151 -15.60 -1.10 4.65
C GLU A 151 -16.31 0.25 4.81
N ASN A 152 -17.17 0.40 5.83
CA ASN A 152 -17.85 1.66 6.12
C ASN A 152 -16.89 2.82 6.42
N LEU A 153 -15.77 2.56 7.10
CA LEU A 153 -14.76 3.58 7.37
C LEU A 153 -14.02 4.01 6.09
N ILE A 154 -13.73 3.05 5.20
CA ILE A 154 -13.11 3.33 3.90
C ILE A 154 -14.05 4.17 3.04
N ASP A 155 -15.35 3.83 2.99
CA ASP A 155 -16.35 4.61 2.24
C ASP A 155 -16.44 6.04 2.77
N LYS A 156 -16.50 6.21 4.09
CA LYS A 156 -16.50 7.53 4.71
C LYS A 156 -15.23 8.32 4.38
N MET A 157 -14.07 7.67 4.45
CA MET A 157 -12.80 8.30 4.11
C MET A 157 -12.75 8.72 2.63
N GLN A 158 -13.29 7.93 1.72
CA GLN A 158 -13.38 8.30 0.30
C GLN A 158 -14.24 9.56 0.11
N VAL A 159 -15.39 9.65 0.79
CA VAL A 159 -16.25 10.85 0.76
C VAL A 159 -15.50 12.06 1.30
N GLU A 160 -14.85 11.95 2.47
CA GLU A 160 -14.09 13.05 3.07
C GLU A 160 -12.93 13.52 2.18
N ILE A 161 -12.23 12.60 1.52
CA ILE A 161 -11.16 12.92 0.56
C ILE A 161 -11.74 13.67 -0.65
N LEU A 162 -12.84 13.19 -1.23
CA LEU A 162 -13.50 13.85 -2.37
C LEU A 162 -13.99 15.26 -2.01
N GLU A 163 -14.57 15.43 -0.82
CA GLU A 163 -14.99 16.74 -0.31
C GLU A 163 -13.81 17.68 -0.13
N LYS A 164 -12.71 17.20 0.48
CA LYS A 164 -11.49 18.01 0.63
C LYS A 164 -10.92 18.40 -0.72
N VAL A 165 -10.70 17.45 -1.64
CA VAL A 165 -10.17 17.74 -2.98
C VAL A 165 -11.09 18.70 -3.74
N GLY A 166 -12.41 18.53 -3.66
CA GLY A 166 -13.38 19.46 -4.23
C GLY A 166 -13.28 20.87 -3.63
N SER A 167 -13.09 20.98 -2.31
CA SER A 167 -12.89 22.27 -1.64
C SER A 167 -11.57 22.94 -2.04
N TYR A 168 -10.48 22.17 -2.19
CA TYR A 168 -9.20 22.67 -2.71
C TYR A 168 -9.34 23.15 -4.16
N GLY A 169 -10.05 22.41 -5.01
CA GLY A 169 -10.34 22.82 -6.39
C GLY A 169 -11.08 24.17 -6.45
N LYS A 170 -12.12 24.36 -5.61
CA LYS A 170 -12.82 25.64 -5.49
C LYS A 170 -11.91 26.75 -4.96
N GLY A 171 -11.03 26.45 -4.01
CA GLY A 171 -10.04 27.39 -3.49
C GLY A 171 -9.09 27.88 -4.59
N ILE A 172 -8.58 26.97 -5.40
CA ILE A 172 -7.71 27.28 -6.55
C ILE A 172 -8.47 28.10 -7.60
N GLU A 173 -9.73 27.78 -7.89
CA GLU A 173 -10.56 28.54 -8.84
C GLU A 173 -10.77 30.00 -8.36
N ASN A 174 -11.02 30.19 -7.06
CA ASN A 174 -11.15 31.52 -6.47
C ASN A 174 -9.83 32.31 -6.55
N ILE A 175 -8.70 31.68 -6.23
CA ILE A 175 -7.37 32.29 -6.39
C ILE A 175 -7.12 32.67 -7.85
N GLN A 176 -7.49 31.83 -8.81
CA GLN A 176 -7.34 32.12 -10.24
C GLN A 176 -8.19 33.34 -10.65
N LYS A 177 -9.43 33.45 -10.16
CA LYS A 177 -10.30 34.61 -10.41
C LYS A 177 -9.71 35.89 -9.80
N GLU A 178 -9.25 35.83 -8.56
CA GLU A 178 -8.61 36.97 -7.88
C GLU A 178 -7.32 37.39 -8.58
N LEU A 179 -6.49 36.43 -8.99
CA LEU A 179 -5.28 36.68 -9.77
C LEU A 179 -5.62 37.35 -11.11
N GLY A 180 -6.66 36.88 -11.81
CA GLY A 180 -7.15 37.48 -13.05
C GLY A 180 -7.62 38.93 -12.85
N MET A 181 -8.42 39.19 -11.81
CA MET A 181 -8.85 40.55 -11.46
C MET A 181 -7.66 41.45 -11.08
N MET A 182 -6.65 40.90 -10.41
CA MET A 182 -5.43 41.62 -10.05
C MET A 182 -4.61 41.95 -11.31
N GLN A 183 -4.48 41.01 -12.25
CA GLN A 183 -3.83 41.23 -13.54
C GLN A 183 -4.55 42.32 -14.36
N ASP A 184 -5.88 42.29 -14.41
CA ASP A 184 -6.68 43.32 -15.08
C ASP A 184 -6.49 44.69 -14.43
N SER A 185 -6.43 44.74 -13.10
CA SER A 185 -6.21 45.97 -12.34
C SER A 185 -4.81 46.54 -12.59
N PHE A 186 -3.78 45.69 -12.59
CA PHE A 186 -2.42 46.07 -12.96
C PHE A 186 -2.36 46.54 -14.42
N GLY A 187 -3.01 45.85 -15.35
CA GLY A 187 -3.09 46.27 -16.76
C GLY A 187 -3.71 47.66 -16.91
N LYS A 188 -4.81 47.94 -16.19
CA LYS A 188 -5.47 49.26 -16.19
C LYS A 188 -4.63 50.38 -15.58
N VAL A 189 -3.72 50.08 -14.64
CA VAL A 189 -2.83 51.09 -14.03
C VAL A 189 -1.56 51.29 -14.86
N ILE A 190 -0.96 50.20 -15.34
CA ILE A 190 0.30 50.22 -16.09
C ILE A 190 0.10 50.81 -17.49
N ASN A 191 -0.97 50.46 -18.21
CA ASN A 191 -1.20 50.95 -19.59
C ASN A 191 -1.23 52.48 -19.69
N PRO A 192 -2.02 53.23 -18.88
CA PRO A 192 -2.01 54.69 -18.94
C PRO A 192 -0.69 55.32 -18.47
N LEU A 193 0.07 54.67 -17.59
CA LEU A 193 1.41 55.12 -17.21
C LEU A 193 2.38 54.96 -18.39
N ALA A 194 2.40 53.78 -19.02
CA ALA A 194 3.20 53.52 -20.20
C ALA A 194 2.84 54.48 -21.35
N ASP A 195 1.54 54.66 -21.63
CA ASP A 195 1.02 55.57 -22.65
C ASP A 195 1.37 57.04 -22.36
N ARG A 196 1.37 57.47 -21.09
CA ARG A 196 1.81 58.83 -20.72
C ARG A 196 3.31 59.04 -20.95
N THR A 197 4.14 58.03 -20.71
CA THR A 197 5.58 58.10 -20.97
C THR A 197 5.89 58.17 -22.45
N SER A 198 5.27 57.31 -23.26
CA SER A 198 5.44 57.30 -24.72
C SER A 198 4.89 58.58 -25.36
N SER A 199 3.71 59.05 -24.92
CA SER A 199 3.11 60.31 -25.40
C SER A 199 3.95 61.54 -25.06
N LYS A 200 4.62 61.57 -23.89
CA LYS A 200 5.56 62.65 -23.53
C LYS A 200 6.81 62.64 -24.41
N MET A 201 7.39 61.47 -24.69
CA MET A 201 8.54 61.35 -25.59
C MET A 201 8.18 61.78 -27.03
N GLN A 202 6.99 61.43 -27.51
CA GLN A 202 6.53 61.80 -28.84
C GLN A 202 6.23 63.31 -28.96
N ARG A 203 5.72 63.96 -27.90
CA ARG A 203 5.57 65.42 -27.88
C ARG A 203 6.90 66.16 -27.79
N GLN A 204 7.90 65.64 -27.08
CA GLN A 204 9.22 66.26 -27.02
C GLN A 204 9.97 66.20 -28.36
N SER A 205 9.75 65.17 -29.18
CA SER A 205 10.33 65.09 -30.53
C SER A 205 9.72 66.16 -31.47
N TYR A 206 8.40 66.37 -31.44
CA TYR A 206 7.75 67.42 -32.25
C TYR A 206 8.07 68.86 -31.77
N SER A 207 8.44 69.05 -30.50
CA SER A 207 8.84 70.37 -29.99
C SER A 207 10.28 70.75 -30.37
N GLN A 208 11.20 69.77 -30.48
CA GLN A 208 12.57 70.06 -30.94
C GLN A 208 12.64 70.35 -32.44
N GLU A 209 11.78 69.71 -33.25
CA GLU A 209 11.75 69.96 -34.69
C GLU A 209 11.19 71.36 -35.04
N ASN A 210 10.26 71.90 -34.23
CA ASN A 210 9.72 73.26 -34.43
C ASN A 210 10.55 74.38 -33.78
N LEU A 211 11.48 74.06 -32.87
CA LEU A 211 12.41 75.06 -32.30
C LEU A 211 13.60 75.33 -33.22
N HIS A 212 14.01 74.37 -34.05
CA HIS A 212 15.07 74.59 -35.04
C HIS A 212 14.58 75.36 -36.29
N SER A 213 13.29 75.34 -36.59
CA SER A 213 12.70 76.17 -37.65
C SER A 213 12.53 77.65 -37.26
N GLY A 214 12.64 78.00 -35.97
CA GLY A 214 12.46 79.37 -35.48
C GLY A 214 13.73 80.24 -35.55
N GLU A 215 14.92 79.63 -35.44
CA GLU A 215 16.21 80.33 -35.59
C GLU A 215 16.54 80.62 -37.07
N ASP A 216 16.15 79.73 -37.99
CA ASP A 216 16.32 79.98 -39.42
C ASP A 216 15.41 81.12 -39.93
N ALA A 217 14.20 81.27 -39.37
CA ALA A 217 13.28 82.35 -39.76
C ALA A 217 13.74 83.76 -39.32
N MET A 218 14.46 83.89 -38.19
CA MET A 218 15.04 85.18 -37.80
C MET A 218 16.28 85.54 -38.64
N THR A 219 17.06 84.54 -39.04
CA THR A 219 18.24 84.76 -39.89
C THR A 219 17.83 85.13 -41.33
N GLU A 220 16.67 84.66 -41.79
CA GLU A 220 16.13 85.01 -43.11
C GLU A 220 15.51 86.42 -43.15
N LEU A 221 14.92 86.92 -42.05
CA LEU A 221 14.41 88.30 -41.97
C LEU A 221 15.52 89.36 -41.96
N GLU A 222 16.71 89.06 -41.45
CA GLU A 222 17.86 89.97 -41.51
C GLU A 222 18.51 90.03 -42.90
N LYS A 223 18.38 88.97 -43.72
CA LYS A 223 18.77 88.98 -45.14
C LYS A 223 17.79 89.75 -46.02
N ILE A 224 16.50 89.72 -45.73
CA ILE A 224 15.47 90.40 -46.55
C ILE A 224 15.55 91.93 -46.44
N ALA A 225 16.09 92.49 -45.35
CA ALA A 225 16.29 93.93 -45.22
C ALA A 225 17.42 94.50 -46.10
N ASN A 226 18.30 93.66 -46.66
CA ASN A 226 19.50 94.11 -47.37
C ASN A 226 19.54 93.79 -48.89
N GLU A 227 18.54 93.09 -49.43
CA GLU A 227 18.49 92.80 -50.87
C GLU A 227 17.38 93.61 -51.59
N LYS A 228 17.86 94.58 -52.37
CA LYS A 228 17.07 95.38 -53.32
C LYS A 228 16.23 94.51 -54.26
N PRO A 229 15.05 94.99 -54.70
CA PRO A 229 14.15 94.22 -55.53
C PRO A 229 14.65 94.20 -56.98
N GLN A 230 14.98 93.01 -57.51
CA GLN A 230 15.01 92.76 -58.94
C GLN A 230 13.87 91.83 -59.35
N LYS A 231 12.84 92.47 -59.93
CA LYS A 231 12.16 92.05 -61.16
C LYS A 231 11.71 90.57 -61.28
N ALA A 232 10.38 90.45 -61.17
CA ALA A 232 9.51 90.10 -62.31
C ALA A 232 9.17 88.63 -62.60
N LYS A 233 7.87 88.50 -62.94
CA LYS A 233 7.24 87.64 -63.97
C LYS A 233 6.78 86.23 -63.59
N LYS A 234 5.47 86.07 -63.87
CA LYS A 234 4.77 84.89 -64.43
C LYS A 234 4.25 83.86 -63.41
N VAL A 235 2.94 83.72 -63.18
CA VAL A 235 1.84 83.29 -64.07
C VAL A 235 1.55 81.78 -63.95
N LYS A 236 0.29 81.49 -63.58
CA LYS A 236 -0.60 80.38 -64.02
C LYS A 236 -0.61 79.02 -63.28
N LYS A 237 -1.87 78.63 -63.06
CA LYS A 237 -2.53 77.30 -63.23
C LYS A 237 -2.54 76.36 -62.01
N ILE A 238 -3.70 76.06 -61.39
CA ILE A 238 -4.90 75.28 -61.80
C ILE A 238 -4.88 73.88 -61.14
N SER A 239 -6.09 73.42 -60.76
CA SER A 239 -6.56 72.02 -60.56
C SER A 239 -6.51 71.50 -59.11
N LYS A 240 -7.68 71.28 -58.47
CA LYS A 240 -8.48 70.01 -58.45
C LYS A 240 -7.72 68.92 -57.66
N ARG A 241 -8.30 68.20 -56.71
CA ARG A 241 -9.69 67.81 -56.47
C ARG A 241 -9.77 67.21 -55.08
#